data_AF-A0A538GMB0-F1
#
_entry.id   AF-A0A538GMB0-F1
#
_cell.length_a   1.000
_cell.length_b   1.000
_cell.length_c   1.000
_cell.angle_alpha   90.00
_cell.angle_beta   90.00
_cell.angle_gamma   90.00
#
_symmetry.space_group_name_H-M   'P 1'
#
loop_
_entity.id
_entity.type
_entity.pdbx_description
1 polymer ?
#
loop_
_entity_poly.entity_id
_entity_poly.type
_entity_poly.pdbx_seq_one_letter_code
_entity_poly.pdbx_strand_id
1 'polypeptide(L)'
;MLHWHESYFDAWPVGVVAEALIGAGLQLERLEELPDLDGRHVLHLTCGQGRETAALIGLGALVTGVDGSEETVRAARKRLPDAALVTADVSALPVELRR
;
A
#
# COMPACT_ATOMS: atom_id res chain seq x y z
N MET A 1 -10.46 9.82 -15.58
CA MET A 1 -9.42 9.88 -16.62
C MET A 1 -8.25 9.08 -16.10
N LEU A 2 -8.10 7.83 -16.54
CA LEU A 2 -6.99 6.97 -16.11
C LEU A 2 -5.73 7.46 -16.82
N HIS A 3 -4.79 8.04 -16.08
CA HIS A 3 -3.49 8.39 -16.61
C HIS A 3 -2.66 7.10 -16.72
N TRP A 4 -2.62 6.52 -17.91
CA TRP A 4 -1.69 5.45 -18.25
C TRP A 4 -0.26 6.00 -18.24
N HIS A 5 0.67 5.32 -17.56
CA HIS A 5 2.11 5.58 -17.67
C HIS A 5 2.74 4.41 -18.44
N GLU A 6 3.37 4.69 -19.58
CA GLU A 6 4.07 3.71 -20.44
C GLU A 6 5.11 2.88 -19.67
N SER A 7 5.70 3.48 -18.62
CA SER A 7 6.75 2.86 -17.80
C SER A 7 6.33 1.57 -17.07
N TYR A 8 5.03 1.24 -16.98
CA TYR A 8 4.57 -0.04 -16.40
C TYR A 8 4.98 -1.27 -17.22
N PHE A 9 5.30 -1.11 -18.51
CA PHE A 9 5.54 -2.24 -19.41
C PHE A 9 6.94 -2.28 -20.06
N ASP A 10 7.79 -1.28 -19.81
CA ASP A 10 9.07 -1.13 -20.50
C ASP A 10 10.24 -1.88 -19.85
N ALA A 11 10.12 -2.22 -18.56
CA ALA A 11 10.96 -3.24 -17.93
C ALA A 11 10.26 -4.60 -18.10
N TRP A 12 11.01 -5.70 -18.01
CA TRP A 12 10.45 -7.06 -18.09
C TRP A 12 9.08 -7.12 -17.41
N PRO A 13 8.00 -7.50 -18.12
CA PRO A 13 6.69 -7.59 -17.50
C PRO A 13 6.87 -8.41 -16.24
N VAL A 14 6.37 -7.93 -15.10
CA VAL A 14 6.56 -8.59 -13.81
C VAL A 14 6.21 -10.09 -13.88
N GLY A 15 5.28 -10.46 -14.76
CA GLY A 15 4.93 -11.83 -15.10
C GLY A 15 6.09 -12.67 -15.65
N VAL A 16 6.98 -12.12 -16.49
CA VAL A 16 8.16 -12.84 -17.03
C VAL A 16 9.16 -13.16 -15.93
N VAL A 17 9.41 -12.21 -15.02
CA VAL A 17 10.29 -12.44 -13.87
C VAL A 17 9.68 -13.48 -12.93
N ALA A 18 8.39 -13.36 -12.64
CA ALA A 18 7.67 -14.32 -11.80
C ALA A 18 7.69 -15.73 -12.39
N GLU A 19 7.42 -15.86 -13.69
CA GLU A 19 7.43 -17.14 -14.41
C GLU A 19 8.82 -17.78 -14.40
N ALA A 20 9.88 -17.00 -14.61
CA ALA A 20 11.25 -17.50 -14.55
C ALA A 20 11.63 -18.00 -13.14
N LEU A 21 11.24 -17.28 -12.08
CA LEU A 21 11.51 -17.68 -10.70
C LEU A 21 10.76 -18.97 -10.33
N ILE A 22 9.49 -19.06 -10.71
CA ILE A 22 8.69 -20.28 -10.51
C ILE A 22 9.28 -21.45 -11.29
N GLY A 23 9.64 -21.25 -12.57
CA GLY A 23 10.28 -22.26 -13.41
C GLY A 23 11.62 -22.75 -12.88
N ALA A 24 12.36 -21.90 -12.16
CA ALA A 24 13.58 -22.26 -11.45
C ALA A 24 13.34 -23.02 -10.12
N GLY A 25 12.07 -23.26 -9.74
CA GLY A 25 11.70 -23.97 -8.51
C GLY A 25 11.66 -23.10 -7.27
N LEU A 26 11.68 -21.77 -7.41
CA LEU A 26 11.55 -20.84 -6.28
C LEU A 26 10.06 -20.60 -5.96
N GLN A 27 9.76 -20.51 -4.66
CA GLN A 27 8.44 -20.08 -4.21
C GLN A 27 8.40 -18.56 -4.08
N LEU A 28 7.38 -17.95 -4.70
CA LEU A 28 7.09 -16.53 -4.56
C LEU A 28 6.16 -16.32 -3.37
N GLU A 29 6.73 -15.92 -2.23
CA GLU A 29 5.96 -15.59 -1.03
C GLU A 29 5.20 -14.27 -1.18
N ARG A 30 5.72 -13.35 -2.00
CA ARG A 30 5.17 -12.00 -2.18
C ARG A 30 5.69 -11.37 -3.46
N LEU A 31 4.80 -10.65 -4.13
CA LEU A 31 5.13 -9.79 -5.26
C LEU A 31 4.37 -8.49 -5.08
N GLU A 32 5.09 -7.36 -5.09
CA GLU A 32 4.52 -6.03 -4.95
C GLU A 32 4.99 -5.19 -6.13
N GLU A 33 4.04 -4.66 -6.88
CA GLU A 33 4.30 -3.73 -7.98
C GLU A 33 3.69 -2.39 -7.61
N LEU A 34 4.55 -1.44 -7.27
CA LEU A 34 4.16 -0.09 -6.87
C LEU A 34 4.88 0.91 -7.78
N PRO A 35 4.23 2.03 -8.14
CA PRO A 35 4.95 3.14 -8.75
C PRO A 35 5.95 3.72 -7.74
N ASP A 36 6.80 4.65 -8.17
CA ASP A 36 7.57 5.46 -7.23
C ASP A 36 6.62 6.23 -6.29
N LEU A 37 6.78 6.00 -4.98
CA LEU A 37 5.92 6.51 -3.93
C LEU A 37 6.53 7.70 -3.18
N ASP A 38 7.77 8.11 -3.49
CA ASP A 38 8.41 9.19 -2.75
C ASP A 38 7.59 10.49 -2.83
N GLY A 39 7.25 11.04 -1.67
CA GLY A 39 6.40 12.22 -1.53
C GLY A 39 4.94 12.05 -2.00
N ARG A 40 4.52 10.86 -2.42
CA ARG A 40 3.14 10.63 -2.89
C ARG A 40 2.18 10.41 -1.74
N HIS A 41 0.97 10.94 -1.86
CA HIS A 41 -0.11 10.69 -0.94
C HIS A 41 -0.72 9.31 -1.21
N VAL A 42 -0.77 8.45 -0.20
CA VAL A 42 -1.33 7.10 -0.29
C VAL A 42 -2.43 6.92 0.75
N LEU A 43 -3.61 6.50 0.31
CA LEU A 43 -4.67 6.04 1.19
C LEU A 43 -4.60 4.51 1.29
N HIS A 44 -4.23 3.99 2.46
CA HIS A 44 -4.18 2.56 2.71
C HIS A 44 -5.47 2.13 3.43
N LEU A 45 -6.41 1.56 2.67
CA LEU A 45 -7.69 1.10 3.19
C LEU A 45 -7.56 -0.27 3.86
N THR A 46 -8.39 -0.52 4.88
CA THR A 46 -8.33 -1.74 5.70
C THR A 46 -6.91 -2.02 6.18
N CYS A 47 -6.25 -1.00 6.74
CA CYS A 47 -4.81 -1.00 6.95
C CYS A 47 -4.31 -1.98 8.02
N GLY A 48 -5.22 -2.62 8.75
CA GLY A 48 -4.87 -3.59 9.78
C GLY A 48 -4.00 -2.97 10.87
N GLN A 49 -3.09 -3.77 11.42
CA GLN A 49 -2.13 -3.34 12.44
C GLN A 49 -0.96 -2.52 11.87
N GLY A 50 -1.05 -2.06 10.62
CA GLY A 50 -0.14 -1.09 10.02
C GLY A 50 1.22 -1.66 9.60
N ARG A 51 1.36 -2.98 9.38
CA ARG A 51 2.63 -3.54 8.87
C ARG A 51 2.92 -3.01 7.47
N GLU A 52 1.95 -3.09 6.57
CA GLU A 52 2.06 -2.66 5.18
C GLU A 52 2.05 -1.12 5.10
N THR A 53 1.29 -0.44 5.97
CA THR A 53 1.38 1.01 6.16
C THR A 53 2.82 1.45 6.47
N ALA A 54 3.53 0.72 7.34
CA ALA A 54 4.92 1.02 7.68
C ALA A 54 5.85 0.87 6.47
N ALA A 55 5.63 -0.16 5.65
CA ALA A 55 6.42 -0.38 4.44
C ALA A 55 6.22 0.77 3.44
N LEU A 56 4.97 1.19 3.21
CA LEU A 56 4.64 2.32 2.35
C LEU A 56 5.30 3.63 2.84
N ILE A 57 5.25 3.91 4.14
CA ILE A 57 5.95 5.07 4.74
C ILE A 57 7.46 4.95 4.50
N GLY A 58 8.04 3.75 4.67
CA GLY A 58 9.46 3.48 4.43
C GLY A 58 9.89 3.71 2.97
N LEU A 59 8.96 3.63 2.01
CA LEU A 59 9.16 3.98 0.60
C LEU A 59 9.02 5.49 0.32
N GLY A 60 8.89 6.34 1.36
CA GLY A 60 8.75 7.80 1.22
C GLY A 60 7.32 8.29 1.04
N ALA A 61 6.33 7.40 1.12
CA ALA A 61 4.92 7.76 0.93
C ALA A 61 4.35 8.55 2.12
N LEU A 62 3.51 9.53 1.82
CA LEU A 62 2.71 10.27 2.79
C LEU A 62 1.39 9.55 3.06
N VAL A 63 1.45 8.51 3.89
CA VAL A 63 0.33 7.57 4.07
C VAL A 63 -0.74 8.09 5.03
N THR A 64 -2.01 7.81 4.71
CA THR A 64 -3.14 7.79 5.65
C THR A 64 -3.69 6.37 5.69
N GLY A 65 -3.62 5.72 6.84
CA GLY A 65 -4.21 4.40 7.05
C GLY A 65 -5.63 4.48 7.59
N VAL A 66 -6.55 3.71 7.02
CA VAL A 66 -7.95 3.63 7.47
C VAL A 66 -8.30 2.18 7.78
N ASP A 67 -8.92 1.94 8.93
CA ASP A 67 -9.47 0.62 9.28
C ASP A 67 -10.81 0.77 10.01
N GLY A 68 -11.72 -0.20 9.85
CA GLY A 68 -13.06 -0.14 10.46
C GLY A 68 -13.06 -0.47 11.95
N SER A 69 -12.00 -1.08 12.47
CA SER A 69 -11.90 -1.48 13.88
C SER A 69 -11.04 -0.49 14.67
N GLU A 70 -11.63 0.14 15.69
CA GLU A 70 -10.88 0.97 16.62
C GLU A 70 -9.77 0.19 17.33
N GLU A 71 -10.01 -1.09 17.65
CA GLU A 71 -9.01 -1.94 18.29
C GLU A 71 -7.79 -2.14 17.39
N THR A 72 -8.04 -2.42 16.11
CA THR A 72 -7.00 -2.56 15.09
C THR A 72 -6.21 -1.26 14.94
N VAL A 73 -6.88 -0.12 14.86
CA VAL A 73 -6.21 1.20 14.77
C VAL A 73 -5.40 1.51 16.03
N ARG A 74 -5.89 1.16 17.22
CA ARG A 74 -5.11 1.30 18.47
C ARG A 74 -3.82 0.48 18.42
N ALA A 75 -3.88 -0.75 17.91
CA ALA A 75 -2.69 -1.58 17.71
C ALA A 75 -1.74 -0.97 16.68
N ALA A 76 -2.26 -0.48 15.55
CA ALA A 76 -1.48 0.19 14.51
C ALA A 76 -0.76 1.44 15.05
N ARG A 77 -1.42 2.26 15.89
CA ARG A 77 -0.80 3.45 16.51
C ARG A 77 0.35 3.11 17.45
N LYS A 78 0.32 1.96 18.12
CA LYS A 78 1.47 1.50 18.93
C LYS A 78 2.70 1.23 18.06
N ARG A 79 2.48 0.73 16.83
CA ARG A 79 3.54 0.46 15.85
C ARG A 79 4.02 1.73 15.16
N LEU A 80 3.08 2.61 14.83
CA LEU A 80 3.27 3.80 14.01
C LEU A 80 2.71 5.04 14.75
N PRO A 81 3.42 5.53 15.78
CA PRO A 81 2.91 6.61 16.63
C PRO A 81 2.73 7.93 15.89
N ASP A 82 3.53 8.18 14.85
CA ASP A 82 3.52 9.42 14.08
C ASP A 82 2.70 9.34 12.77
N ALA A 83 2.09 8.18 12.49
CA ALA A 83 1.32 7.98 11.27
C ALA A 83 -0.12 8.50 11.39
N ALA A 84 -0.65 9.03 10.29
CA ALA A 84 -2.06 9.38 10.18
C ALA A 84 -2.92 8.10 10.09
N LEU A 85 -3.54 7.72 11.21
CA LEU A 85 -4.38 6.52 11.33
C LEU A 85 -5.79 6.87 11.78
N VAL A 86 -6.77 6.51 10.97
CA VAL A 86 -8.19 6.86 11.13
C VAL A 86 -9.04 5.60 11.27
N THR A 87 -9.94 5.59 12.25
CA THR A 87 -10.98 4.56 12.30
C THR A 87 -12.19 5.05 11.52
N ALA A 88 -12.58 4.34 10.45
CA ALA A 88 -13.76 4.65 9.67
C ALA A 88 -14.26 3.43 8.89
N ASP A 89 -15.56 3.37 8.62
CA ASP A 89 -16.12 2.44 7.64
C ASP A 89 -15.67 2.86 6.24
N VAL A 90 -14.88 2.01 5.58
CA VAL A 90 -14.34 2.24 4.25
C VAL A 90 -15.45 2.43 3.21
N SER A 91 -16.59 1.75 3.38
CA SER A 91 -17.73 1.86 2.47
C SER A 91 -18.47 3.20 2.58
N ALA A 92 -18.26 3.93 3.69
CA ALA A 92 -18.86 5.23 3.97
C ALA A 92 -17.89 6.41 3.78
N LEU A 93 -16.69 6.17 3.25
CA LEU A 93 -15.73 7.24 2.98
C LEU A 93 -16.22 8.14 1.83
N PRO A 94 -15.97 9.46 1.90
CA PRO A 94 -16.24 10.35 0.79
C PRO A 94 -15.34 10.00 -0.41
N VAL A 95 -15.82 10.31 -1.61
CA VAL A 95 -15.05 10.12 -2.86
C VAL A 95 -13.78 10.97 -2.86
N GLU A 96 -13.86 12.19 -2.30
CA GLU A 96 -12.72 13.08 -2.14
C GLU A 96 -12.34 13.23 -0.66
N LEU A 97 -11.10 12.86 -0.35
CA LEU A 97 -10.48 13.15 0.94
C LEU A 97 -9.63 14.42 0.81
N ARG A 98 -9.92 15.43 1.63
CA ARG A 98 -9.08 16.64 1.75
C ARG A 98 -8.15 16.46 2.95
N ARG A 99 -6.86 16.68 2.72
CA ARG A 99 -5.82 16.69 3.77
C ARG A 99 -5.40 18.12 4.05
#